data_AF-E5VGA0-F1
#
_entry.id   AF-E5VGA0-F1
#
_cell.length_a   1.000
_cell.length_b   1.000
_cell.length_c   1.000
_cell.angle_alpha   90.00
_cell.angle_beta   90.00
_cell.angle_gamma   90.00
#
_symmetry.space_group_name_H-M   'P 1'
#
loop_
_entity.id
_entity.type
_entity.pdbx_description
1 polymer ?
#
loop_
_entity_poly.entity_id
_entity_poly.type
_entity_poly.pdbx_seq_one_letter_code
_entity_poly.pdbx_strand_id
1 'polypeptide(L)' 'MLFLEYPKCSTCKKAKKWLDEQDISYEDRHIIEDNPTVEELKDWHERSGLPLKRFF' A
#
# COMPACT_ATOMS: atom_id res chain seq x y z
N MET A 1 6.83 -4.61 7.47
CA MET A 1 5.55 -4.74 6.73
C MET A 1 5.60 -3.83 5.52
N LEU A 2 5.32 -4.30 4.29
CA LEU A 2 5.37 -3.43 3.11
C LEU A 2 4.17 -2.46 3.11
N PHE A 3 4.44 -1.16 3.21
CA PHE A 3 3.43 -0.11 3.19
C PHE A 3 3.50 0.64 1.87
N LEU A 4 2.56 0.31 0.99
CA LEU A 4 2.41 0.99 -0.28
C LEU A 4 1.82 2.36 -0.03
N GLU A 5 2.63 3.40 -0.26
CA GLU A 5 2.22 4.77 -0.04
C GLU A 5 2.32 5.62 -1.29
N TYR A 6 1.49 6.66 -1.32
CA TYR A 6 1.61 7.75 -2.25
C TYR A 6 1.70 9.06 -1.44
N PRO A 7 2.83 9.79 -1.46
CA PRO A 7 3.10 10.95 -0.62
C PRO A 7 2.20 12.15 -0.93
N LYS A 8 1.51 12.18 -2.08
CA LYS A 8 0.45 13.17 -2.33
C LYS A 8 -0.93 12.73 -1.81
N CYS A 9 -1.10 11.49 -1.38
CA CYS A 9 -2.34 11.00 -0.80
C CYS A 9 -2.45 11.43 0.67
N SER A 10 -3.51 12.16 1.00
CA SER A 10 -3.82 12.55 2.38
C SER A 10 -4.18 11.35 3.25
N THR A 11 -4.76 10.29 2.68
CA THR A 11 -5.07 9.04 3.38
C THR A 11 -3.81 8.27 3.76
N CYS A 12 -2.81 8.18 2.86
CA CYS A 12 -1.54 7.50 3.15
C CYS A 12 -0.80 8.18 4.31
N LYS A 13 -0.77 9.52 4.36
CA LYS A 13 -0.16 10.26 5.48
C LYS A 13 -0.82 9.96 6.83
N LYS A 14 -2.14 9.85 6.85
CA LYS A 14 -2.89 9.49 8.07
C LYS A 14 -2.59 8.05 8.50
N ALA A 15 -2.54 7.11 7.55
CA ALA A 15 -2.22 5.73 7.81
C ALA A 15 -0.77 5.55 8.31
N LYS A 16 0.19 6.26 7.70
CA LYS A 16 1.60 6.30 8.15
C LYS A 16 1.71 6.78 9.60
N LYS A 17 1.01 7.87 9.92
CA LYS A 17 0.94 8.40 11.30
C LYS A 17 0.35 7.38 12.28
N TRP A 18 -0.74 6.71 11.90
CA TRP A 18 -1.34 5.67 12.75
C TRP A 18 -0.40 4.49 12.97
N LEU A 19 0.33 4.05 11.94
CA LEU A 19 1.32 2.97 12.07
C LEU A 19 2.48 3.36 13.00
N ASP A 20 2.94 4.61 12.89
CA ASP A 20 3.97 5.20 13.76
C ASP A 20 3.49 5.29 15.23
N GLU A 21 2.24 5.73 15.45
CA GLU A 21 1.60 5.76 16.77
C GLU A 21 1.40 4.36 17.39
N GLN A 22 1.35 3.32 16.57
CA GLN A 22 1.27 1.93 17.01
C GLN A 22 2.64 1.25 17.14
N ASP A 23 3.74 1.97 16.88
CA ASP A 23 5.12 1.44 16.87
C ASP A 23 5.28 0.23 15.93
N ILE A 24 4.51 0.20 14.83
CA ILE A 24 4.57 -0.90 13.87
C ILE A 24 5.72 -0.62 12.91
N SER A 25 6.67 -1.55 12.78
CA SER A 25 7.72 -1.44 11.76
C SER A 25 7.17 -1.71 10.36
N TYR A 26 7.10 -0.67 9.54
CA TYR A 26 6.74 -0.74 8.13
C TYR A 26 7.84 -0.19 7.23
N GLU A 27 7.91 -0.72 6.01
CA GLU A 27 8.76 -0.24 4.94
C GLU A 27 7.86 0.51 3.97
N ASP A 28 8.05 1.83 3.85
CA ASP A 28 7.31 2.59 2.85
C ASP A 28 7.87 2.35 1.45
N ARG A 29 6.96 2.08 0.51
CA ARG A 29 7.27 1.98 -0.92
C ARG A 29 6.34 2.90 -1.69
N HIS A 30 6.95 3.76 -2.50
CA HIS A 30 6.25 4.71 -3.33
C HIS A 30 5.66 4.05 -4.59
N ILE A 31 4.34 3.85 -4.63
CA ILE A 31 3.67 3.11 -5.73
C ILE A 31 3.83 3.73 -7.13
N ILE A 32 4.21 5.01 -7.22
CA ILE A 32 4.40 5.72 -8.51
C ILE A 32 5.86 5.76 -8.96
N GLU A 33 6.83 5.62 -8.05
CA GLU A 33 8.26 5.59 -8.42
C GLU A 33 8.68 4.14 -8.62
N ASP A 34 8.23 3.27 -7.72
CA ASP A 34 8.41 1.83 -7.78
C ASP A 34 7.07 1.21 -8.20
N ASN A 35 6.82 1.19 -9.51
CA ASN A 35 5.55 0.71 -10.06
C ASN A 35 5.46 -0.81 -9.83
N PRO A 36 4.44 -1.30 -9.11
CA PRO A 36 4.29 -2.73 -8.91
C PRO A 36 4.08 -3.43 -10.25
N THR A 37 4.71 -4.57 -10.40
CA THR A 37 4.54 -5.38 -11.61
C THR A 37 3.14 -6.02 -11.66
N VAL A 38 2.71 -6.43 -12.85
CA VAL A 38 1.43 -7.12 -13.03
C VAL A 38 1.35 -8.39 -12.18
N GLU A 39 2.48 -9.08 -12.01
CA GLU A 39 2.59 -10.29 -11.19
C GLU A 39 2.36 -9.98 -9.70
N GLU A 40 2.97 -8.92 -9.17
CA GLU A 40 2.76 -8.47 -7.78
C GLU A 40 1.33 -7.99 -7.53
N LEU A 41 0.75 -7.22 -8.47
CA LEU A 41 -0.64 -6.77 -8.37
C LEU A 41 -1.61 -7.95 -8.33
N LYS A 42 -1.33 -9.00 -9.11
CA LYS A 42 -2.14 -10.22 -9.13
C LYS A 42 -2.02 -11.00 -7.81
N ASP A 43 -0.81 -11.11 -7.26
CA ASP A 43 -0.60 -11.71 -5.93
C ASP A 43 -1.36 -10.95 -4.83
N TRP A 44 -1.25 -9.62 -4.80
CA TRP A 44 -1.96 -8.80 -3.81
C TRP A 44 -3.48 -8.87 -3.97
N HIS A 45 -3.96 -8.90 -5.21
CA HIS A 45 -5.38 -9.07 -5.51
C HIS A 45 -5.90 -10.42 -5.02
N GLU A 46 -5.18 -11.51 -5.32
CA GLU A 46 -5.53 -12.87 -4.89
C GLU A 46 -5.51 -12.99 -3.36
N ARG A 47 -4.50 -12.43 -2.70
CA ARG A 47 -4.38 -12.40 -1.23
C ARG A 47 -5.44 -11.53 -0.57
N SER A 48 -5.86 -10.46 -1.22
CA SER A 48 -6.87 -9.55 -0.68
C SER A 48 -8.29 -10.13 -0.78
N GLY A 49 -8.56 -11.00 -1.76
CA GLY A 49 -9.88 -11.60 -1.96
C GLY A 49 -10.99 -10.58 -2.30
N LEU A 50 -10.62 -9.32 -2.55
CA LEU A 50 -11.57 -8.27 -2.91
C LEU A 50 -11.83 -8.27 -4.43
N PRO A 51 -13.00 -7.83 -4.89
CA PRO A 51 -13.26 -7.67 -6.31
C PRO A 51 -12.31 -6.63 -6.93
N LEU A 52 -11.82 -6.89 -8.15
CA LEU A 52 -10.87 -6.02 -8.89
C LEU A 52 -11.31 -4.54 -8.91
N LYS A 53 -12.62 -4.29 -8.95
CA LYS A 53 -13.24 -2.96 -8.90
C LYS A 53 -12.90 -2.11 -7.67
N ARG A 54 -12.33 -2.69 -6.61
CA ARG A 54 -11.88 -1.94 -5.43
C ARG A 54 -10.39 -1.63 -5.42
N PHE A 55 -9.62 -2.26 -6.31
CA PHE A 55 -8.18 -2.02 -6.48
C PHE A 55 -7.88 -0.90 -7.47
N PHE A 56 -8.79 -0.68 -8.44
CA PHE A 56 -8.68 0.33 -9.49
C PHE A 56 -9.75 1.41 -9.32
#